data_AF-A0A5P2UNJ9-F1
#
_entry.id   AF-A0A5P2UNJ9-F1
#
_cell.length_a   1.000
_cell.length_b   1.000
_cell.length_c   1.000
_cell.angle_alpha   90.00
_cell.angle_beta   90.00
_cell.angle_gamma   90.00
#
_symmetry.space_group_name_H-M   'P 1'
#
loop_
_entity.id
_entity.type
_entity.pdbx_description
1 polymer ?
#
loop_
_entity_poly.entity_id
_entity_poly.type
_entity_poly.pdbx_seq_one_letter_code
_entity_poly.pdbx_strand_id
1 'polypeptide(L)'
;MWLTSRPPGDVAGRLRRCDVLPVRGGDGRKLTAWGIRTTWSTVGDGEFFCPACGGDRNYRRRTGRRRFAVLGVPLLPRGSAGPVVECQGCHERYDTEVLDHPTTTRFTAMLRDAVHTVALAVLAAGGTASRSALEAGVSTVRAAGFQDCTQEQLESLVEALGRDEGRLGLYDGPECCGAALSIELHEALEPLAVHLAGPGRESILRQGARIALADGPYIPAEREVLATVGAALRMDTDEVARLLSAVRAP
;
A
#
# COMPACT_ATOMS: atom_id res chain seq x y z
N MET A 1 -12.66 -4.00 -38.98
CA MET A 1 -13.96 -3.58 -38.45
C MET A 1 -13.86 -3.66 -36.93
N TRP A 2 -13.45 -2.55 -36.31
CA TRP A 2 -13.27 -2.38 -34.86
C TRP A 2 -14.50 -1.68 -34.31
N LEU A 3 -15.03 -2.16 -33.17
CA LEU A 3 -16.07 -1.61 -32.27
C LEU A 3 -16.56 -2.84 -31.45
N THR A 4 -16.61 -2.91 -30.11
CA THR A 4 -16.64 -1.93 -29.03
C THR A 4 -16.12 -2.55 -27.73
N SER A 5 -15.41 -1.72 -26.98
CA SER A 5 -15.27 -1.67 -25.53
C SER A 5 -16.46 -2.19 -24.69
N ARG A 6 -16.18 -3.02 -23.67
CA ARG A 6 -16.97 -3.13 -22.43
C ARG A 6 -16.03 -3.13 -21.21
N PRO A 7 -16.49 -2.59 -20.07
CA PRO A 7 -15.66 -2.03 -19.00
C PRO A 7 -15.26 -3.08 -17.95
N PRO A 8 -14.23 -2.83 -17.12
CA PRO A 8 -13.94 -3.66 -15.97
C PRO A 8 -14.82 -3.28 -14.76
N GLY A 9 -15.49 -4.31 -14.23
CA GLY A 9 -15.49 -4.67 -12.80
C GLY A 9 -15.75 -3.56 -11.79
N ASP A 10 -17.03 -3.41 -11.46
CA ASP A 10 -17.56 -2.71 -10.30
C ASP A 10 -17.10 -3.39 -8.99
N VAL A 11 -15.99 -2.91 -8.41
CA VAL A 11 -15.64 -3.20 -7.01
C VAL A 11 -16.41 -2.23 -6.13
N ALA A 12 -17.64 -2.63 -5.81
CA ALA A 12 -18.51 -2.01 -4.83
C ALA A 12 -17.93 -2.13 -3.41
N GLY A 13 -16.86 -1.36 -3.14
CA GLY A 13 -16.43 -1.01 -1.81
C GLY A 13 -17.44 -0.06 -1.21
N ARG A 14 -18.25 -0.57 -0.28
CA ARG A 14 -19.33 0.12 0.42
C ARG A 14 -18.75 1.21 1.32
N LEU A 15 -18.27 2.31 0.73
CA LEU A 15 -18.04 3.57 1.43
C LEU A 15 -19.39 3.98 2.00
N ARG A 16 -19.53 3.83 3.32
CA ARG A 16 -20.68 4.38 4.03
C ARG A 16 -20.61 5.88 3.80
N ARG A 17 -21.39 6.34 2.84
CA ARG A 17 -21.75 7.74 2.73
C ARG A 17 -22.45 8.02 4.05
N CYS A 18 -21.74 8.60 5.01
CA CYS A 18 -22.40 9.25 6.13
C CYS A 18 -23.23 10.35 5.48
N ASP A 19 -24.50 10.03 5.19
CA ASP A 19 -25.54 11.00 4.88
C ASP A 19 -25.74 11.85 6.14
N VAL A 20 -24.75 12.69 6.44
CA VAL A 20 -24.97 13.92 7.17
C VAL A 20 -25.79 14.73 6.20
N LEU A 21 -27.12 14.54 6.31
CA LEU A 21 -28.15 15.21 5.54
C LEU A 21 -27.63 16.58 5.11
N PRO A 22 -27.38 16.82 3.80
CA PRO A 22 -27.10 18.17 3.37
C PRO A 22 -28.32 18.97 3.78
N VAL A 23 -28.13 19.96 4.64
CA VAL A 23 -29.14 21.00 4.85
C VAL A 23 -29.20 21.73 3.52
N ARG A 24 -29.99 21.18 2.59
CA ARG A 24 -30.40 21.81 1.35
C ARG A 24 -31.07 23.10 1.78
N GLY A 25 -30.40 24.21 1.52
CA GLY A 25 -31.02 25.52 1.46
C GLY A 25 -32.03 25.51 0.32
N GLY A 26 -33.24 25.05 0.62
CA GLY A 26 -34.42 25.14 -0.23
C GLY A 26 -35.33 26.19 0.38
N ASP A 27 -35.56 27.23 -0.42
CA ASP A 27 -36.36 28.41 -0.13
C ASP A 27 -37.77 28.04 0.38
N GLY A 28 -38.16 28.64 1.51
CA GLY A 28 -39.37 28.28 2.25
C GLY A 28 -39.20 28.50 3.76
N ARG A 29 -39.15 29.78 4.18
CA ARG A 29 -38.96 30.20 5.57
C ARG A 29 -40.11 29.72 6.48
N LYS A 30 -40.02 28.47 6.97
CA LYS A 30 -40.52 28.13 8.31
C LYS A 30 -39.42 28.46 9.30
N LEU A 31 -39.56 29.56 10.02
CA LEU A 31 -38.69 29.90 11.15
C LEU A 31 -38.93 28.86 12.25
N THR A 32 -38.21 27.74 12.21
CA THR A 32 -38.19 26.79 13.31
C THR A 32 -37.49 27.46 14.49
N ALA A 33 -38.25 27.76 15.55
CA ALA A 33 -37.74 28.45 16.73
C ALA A 33 -36.68 27.64 17.50
N TRP A 34 -36.56 26.33 17.25
CA TRP A 34 -35.56 25.46 17.86
C TRP A 34 -35.09 24.35 16.90
N GLY A 35 -33.84 23.91 17.05
CA GLY A 35 -33.24 22.83 16.28
C GLY A 35 -31.86 22.42 16.79
N ILE A 36 -31.25 21.40 16.19
CA ILE A 36 -29.86 21.00 16.50
C ILE A 36 -28.94 21.61 15.43
N ARG A 37 -27.94 22.37 15.86
CA ARG A 37 -26.88 22.90 14.99
C ARG A 37 -25.54 22.25 15.33
N THR A 38 -24.76 21.90 14.32
CA THR A 38 -23.40 21.38 14.50
C THR A 38 -22.40 22.46 14.17
N THR A 39 -21.61 22.87 15.16
CA THR A 39 -20.46 23.77 14.95
C THR A 39 -19.21 22.92 14.70
N TRP A 40 -18.52 23.15 13.59
CA TRP A 40 -17.32 22.41 13.21
C TRP A 40 -16.06 23.19 13.55
N SER A 41 -15.08 22.52 14.13
CA SER A 41 -13.73 23.05 14.37
C SER A 41 -12.69 22.16 13.70
N THR A 42 -11.71 22.76 13.02
CA THR A 42 -10.55 22.04 12.46
C THR A 42 -9.60 21.67 13.59
N VAL A 43 -9.22 20.39 13.65
CA VAL A 43 -8.31 19.81 14.64
C VAL A 43 -6.94 19.50 14.03
N GLY A 44 -6.87 19.36 12.71
CA GLY A 44 -5.62 19.19 11.97
C GLY A 44 -5.86 19.14 10.47
N ASP A 45 -4.78 19.04 9.71
CA ASP A 45 -4.75 18.94 8.26
C ASP A 45 -3.60 18.01 7.82
N GLY A 46 -3.57 17.66 6.54
CA GLY A 46 -2.62 16.72 5.95
C GLY A 46 -3.03 16.37 4.53
N GLU A 47 -2.37 15.37 3.95
CA GLU A 47 -2.66 14.86 2.61
C GLU A 47 -3.37 13.50 2.66
N PHE A 48 -4.31 13.28 1.75
CA PHE A 48 -5.00 12.00 1.57
C PHE A 48 -5.38 11.80 0.10
N PHE A 49 -5.67 10.56 -0.28
CA PHE A 49 -6.26 10.28 -1.59
C PHE A 49 -7.76 10.57 -1.56
N CYS A 50 -8.23 11.57 -2.32
CA CYS A 50 -9.63 11.95 -2.35
C CYS A 50 -10.41 11.12 -3.39
N PRO A 51 -11.44 10.33 -3.00
CA PRO A 51 -12.22 9.52 -3.93
C PRO A 51 -13.02 10.34 -4.96
N ALA A 52 -13.48 11.54 -4.59
CA ALA A 52 -14.23 12.41 -5.50
C ALA A 52 -13.32 13.13 -6.52
N CYS A 53 -12.12 13.54 -6.10
CA CYS A 53 -11.16 14.19 -6.98
C CYS A 53 -10.33 13.19 -7.80
N GLY A 54 -10.23 11.93 -7.35
CA GLY A 54 -9.39 10.91 -7.98
C GLY A 54 -7.89 11.15 -7.81
N GLY A 55 -7.44 11.72 -6.69
CA GLY A 55 -6.02 11.98 -6.47
C GLY A 55 -5.69 12.58 -5.11
N ASP A 56 -4.40 12.75 -4.87
CA ASP A 56 -3.86 13.28 -3.61
C ASP A 56 -4.28 14.74 -3.41
N ARG A 57 -4.88 15.04 -2.27
CA ARG A 57 -5.38 16.38 -1.91
C ARG A 57 -5.11 16.66 -0.45
N ASN A 58 -5.05 17.95 -0.11
CA ASN A 58 -5.06 18.38 1.27
C ASN A 58 -6.45 18.18 1.89
N TYR A 59 -6.51 17.70 3.13
CA TYR A 59 -7.73 17.63 3.92
C TYR A 59 -7.69 18.53 5.14
N ARG A 60 -8.86 18.69 5.79
CA ARG A 60 -9.01 19.23 7.14
C ARG A 60 -9.78 18.23 7.99
N ARG A 61 -9.18 17.75 9.07
CA ARG A 61 -9.86 16.93 10.08
C ARG A 61 -10.70 17.84 10.95
N ARG A 62 -12.02 17.71 10.86
CA ARG A 62 -12.97 18.53 11.61
C ARG A 62 -13.68 17.70 12.66
N THR A 63 -13.86 18.24 13.84
CA THR A 63 -14.75 17.66 14.86
C THR A 63 -15.96 18.57 15.03
N GLY A 64 -17.14 17.96 15.19
CA GLY A 64 -18.38 18.72 15.36
C GLY A 64 -18.82 18.71 16.81
N ARG A 65 -19.38 19.82 17.29
CA ARG A 65 -20.16 19.86 18.54
C ARG A 65 -21.61 20.13 18.19
N ARG A 66 -22.50 19.21 18.54
CA ARG A 66 -23.95 19.36 18.37
C ARG A 66 -24.46 20.19 19.53
N ARG A 67 -25.11 21.31 19.22
CA ARG A 67 -25.75 22.17 20.20
C ARG A 67 -27.21 22.34 19.85
N PHE A 68 -28.07 22.26 20.86
CA PHE A 68 -29.44 22.70 20.76
C PHE A 68 -29.44 24.21 20.58
N ALA A 69 -30.00 24.69 19.48
CA ALA A 69 -30.11 26.09 19.16
C ALA A 69 -31.56 26.53 19.21
N VAL A 70 -31.81 27.67 19.88
CA VAL A 70 -33.12 28.35 19.91
C VAL A 70 -32.94 29.69 19.24
N LEU A 71 -33.81 30.03 18.28
CA LEU A 71 -33.73 31.24 17.47
C LEU A 71 -32.34 31.46 16.84
N GLY A 72 -31.62 30.37 16.56
CA GLY A 72 -30.27 30.39 15.98
C GLY A 72 -29.12 30.50 16.99
N VAL A 73 -29.39 30.71 18.28
CA VAL A 73 -28.37 30.77 19.34
C VAL A 73 -28.14 29.37 19.93
N PRO A 74 -26.92 28.82 19.91
CA PRO A 74 -26.62 27.50 20.44
C PRO A 74 -26.50 27.51 21.98
N LEU A 75 -27.49 26.96 22.67
CA LEU A 75 -27.63 27.06 24.14
C LEU A 75 -27.12 25.82 24.90
N LEU A 76 -27.56 24.62 24.51
CA LEU A 76 -27.28 23.40 25.29
C LEU A 76 -26.44 22.40 24.48
N PRO A 77 -25.34 21.84 25.03
CA PRO A 77 -24.58 20.78 24.39
C PRO A 77 -25.44 19.52 24.27
N ARG A 78 -25.44 18.89 23.10
CA ARG A 78 -26.25 17.69 22.78
C ARG A 78 -25.40 16.53 22.25
N GLY A 79 -24.10 16.57 22.49
CA GLY A 79 -23.10 15.59 22.04
C GLY A 79 -22.12 16.15 21.02
N SER A 80 -21.14 15.33 20.63
CA SER A 80 -20.22 15.61 19.51
C SER A 80 -20.70 14.92 18.24
N ALA A 81 -20.36 15.49 17.09
CA ALA A 81 -20.26 14.74 15.85
C ALA A 81 -18.83 14.22 15.75
N GLY A 82 -18.68 12.98 15.30
CA GLY A 82 -17.37 12.32 15.15
C GLY A 82 -16.41 13.12 14.27
N PRO A 83 -15.11 12.82 14.34
CA PRO A 83 -14.13 13.43 13.46
C PRO A 83 -14.47 13.08 12.00
N VAL A 84 -14.53 14.09 11.15
CA VAL A 84 -14.71 13.94 9.69
C VAL A 84 -13.51 14.54 8.98
N VAL A 85 -13.19 13.99 7.82
CA VAL A 85 -12.14 14.47 6.93
C VAL A 85 -12.81 15.26 5.82
N GLU A 86 -12.53 16.56 5.73
CA GLU A 86 -13.06 17.41 4.66
C GLU A 86 -11.97 17.69 3.61
N CYS A 87 -12.23 17.36 2.35
CA CYS A 87 -11.31 17.68 1.25
C CYS A 87 -11.21 19.20 1.04
N GLN A 88 -10.01 19.75 0.92
CA GLN A 88 -9.85 21.19 0.65
C GLN A 88 -10.13 21.56 -0.83
N GLY A 89 -10.19 20.59 -1.73
CA GLY A 89 -10.49 20.80 -3.16
C GLY A 89 -11.98 20.72 -3.49
N CYS A 90 -12.63 19.58 -3.19
CA CYS A 90 -14.04 19.37 -3.51
C CYS A 90 -15.00 19.67 -2.34
N HIS A 91 -14.49 19.95 -1.14
CA HIS A 91 -15.27 20.18 0.09
C HIS A 91 -16.16 19.02 0.56
N GLU A 92 -16.05 17.85 -0.08
CA GLU A 92 -16.73 16.63 0.36
C GLU A 92 -16.17 16.16 1.71
N ARG A 93 -17.03 15.53 2.51
CA ARG A 93 -16.69 15.02 3.85
C ARG A 93 -16.72 13.50 3.86
N TYR A 94 -15.71 12.92 4.49
CA TYR A 94 -15.53 11.49 4.62
C TYR A 94 -15.31 11.11 6.09
N ASP A 95 -15.55 9.85 6.42
CA ASP A 95 -15.13 9.28 7.70
C ASP A 95 -13.59 9.17 7.75
N THR A 96 -13.03 9.06 8.96
CA THR A 96 -11.57 9.02 9.13
C THR A 96 -10.90 7.78 8.53
N GLU A 97 -11.66 6.73 8.25
CA GLU A 97 -11.20 5.51 7.55
C GLU A 97 -10.63 5.80 6.15
N VAL A 98 -11.00 6.94 5.54
CA VAL A 98 -10.40 7.35 4.25
C VAL A 98 -8.90 7.63 4.37
N LEU A 99 -8.39 7.90 5.58
CA LEU A 99 -6.97 8.15 5.83
C LEU A 99 -6.15 6.85 5.86
N ASP A 100 -6.81 5.69 5.98
CA ASP A 100 -6.13 4.38 5.92
C ASP A 100 -5.74 4.01 4.49
N HIS A 101 -6.25 4.73 3.49
CA HIS A 101 -5.83 4.57 2.10
C HIS A 101 -4.56 5.41 1.85
N PRO A 102 -3.47 4.79 1.40
CA PRO A 102 -2.24 5.51 1.14
C PRO A 102 -2.44 6.52 0.02
N THR A 103 -1.76 7.66 0.13
CA THR A 103 -1.62 8.61 -0.98
C THR A 103 -0.85 7.95 -2.13
N THR A 104 -1.00 8.49 -3.34
CA THR A 104 -0.29 8.01 -4.54
C THR A 104 1.22 8.03 -4.32
N THR A 105 1.73 9.10 -3.70
CA THR A 105 3.16 9.22 -3.35
C THR A 105 3.59 8.15 -2.36
N ARG A 106 2.85 7.96 -1.26
CA ARG A 106 3.16 6.95 -0.25
C ARG A 106 3.08 5.54 -0.82
N PHE A 107 2.05 5.25 -1.61
CA PHE A 107 1.87 3.95 -2.25
C PHE A 107 3.01 3.64 -3.23
N THR A 108 3.44 4.62 -4.02
CA THR A 108 4.60 4.47 -4.92
C THR A 108 5.89 4.20 -4.14
N ALA A 109 6.09 4.87 -3.00
CA ALA A 109 7.25 4.63 -2.15
C ALA A 109 7.24 3.23 -1.55
N MET A 110 6.09 2.77 -1.05
CA MET A 110 5.92 1.39 -0.54
C MET A 110 6.20 0.36 -1.64
N LEU A 111 5.68 0.55 -2.86
CA LEU A 111 5.94 -0.36 -3.98
C LEU A 111 7.43 -0.44 -4.36
N ARG A 112 8.11 0.71 -4.36
CA ARG A 112 9.55 0.77 -4.58
C ARG A 112 10.29 -0.05 -3.54
N ASP A 113 10.01 0.22 -2.28
CA ASP A 113 10.62 -0.47 -1.14
C ASP A 113 10.41 -1.98 -1.23
N ALA A 114 9.17 -2.43 -1.48
CA ALA A 114 8.88 -3.85 -1.68
C ALA A 114 9.66 -4.51 -2.81
N VAL A 115 9.75 -3.88 -4.00
CA VAL A 115 10.53 -4.45 -5.12
C VAL A 115 12.01 -4.51 -4.78
N HIS A 116 12.53 -3.50 -4.08
CA HIS A 116 13.92 -3.46 -3.62
C HIS A 116 14.21 -4.58 -2.62
N THR A 117 13.38 -4.75 -1.60
CA THR A 117 13.52 -5.81 -0.58
C THR A 117 13.38 -7.20 -1.20
N VAL A 118 12.45 -7.40 -2.15
CA VAL A 118 12.33 -8.67 -2.89
C VAL A 118 13.57 -8.96 -3.73
N ALA A 119 14.13 -7.96 -4.40
CA ALA A 119 15.36 -8.14 -5.18
C ALA A 119 16.55 -8.51 -4.29
N LEU A 120 16.71 -7.84 -3.14
CA LEU A 120 17.74 -8.17 -2.15
C LEU A 120 17.56 -9.58 -1.59
N ALA A 121 16.34 -9.97 -1.24
CA ALA A 121 16.06 -11.29 -0.69
C ALA A 121 16.41 -12.42 -1.66
N VAL A 122 16.02 -12.26 -2.93
CA VAL A 122 16.30 -13.26 -3.97
C VAL A 122 17.80 -13.32 -4.24
N LEU A 123 18.49 -12.18 -4.35
CA LEU A 123 19.94 -12.14 -4.57
C LEU A 123 20.75 -12.66 -3.38
N ALA A 124 20.27 -12.47 -2.14
CA ALA A 124 20.90 -13.02 -0.95
C ALA A 124 20.77 -14.56 -0.93
N ALA A 125 19.61 -15.10 -1.33
CA ALA A 125 19.38 -16.54 -1.39
C ALA A 125 20.08 -17.23 -2.57
N GLY A 126 20.11 -16.62 -3.75
CA GLY A 126 20.79 -17.13 -4.95
C GLY A 126 22.30 -16.87 -4.97
N GLY A 127 22.74 -15.85 -4.22
CA GLY A 127 24.11 -15.35 -4.22
C GLY A 127 24.37 -14.30 -5.30
N THR A 128 25.36 -13.44 -5.07
CA THR A 128 25.78 -12.40 -6.03
C THR A 128 26.83 -12.88 -7.04
N ALA A 129 27.24 -14.15 -6.97
CA ALA A 129 28.32 -14.69 -7.79
C ALA A 129 28.00 -14.66 -9.29
N SER A 130 26.72 -14.64 -9.65
CA SER A 130 26.29 -14.50 -11.04
C SER A 130 26.04 -13.04 -11.41
N ARG A 131 26.83 -12.55 -12.37
CA ARG A 131 26.65 -11.22 -12.96
C ARG A 131 25.28 -11.05 -13.60
N SER A 132 24.70 -12.10 -14.17
CA SER A 132 23.38 -12.01 -14.82
C SER A 132 22.24 -11.79 -13.82
N ALA A 133 22.30 -12.42 -12.64
CA ALA A 133 21.35 -12.18 -11.56
C ALA A 133 21.43 -10.75 -11.02
N LEU A 134 22.65 -10.24 -10.79
CA LEU A 134 22.87 -8.85 -10.39
C LEU A 134 22.36 -7.85 -11.45
N GLU A 135 22.63 -8.09 -12.74
CA GLU A 135 22.11 -7.27 -13.84
C GLU A 135 20.58 -7.26 -13.87
N ALA A 136 19.95 -8.43 -13.74
CA ALA A 136 18.50 -8.55 -13.67
C ALA A 136 17.91 -7.83 -12.44
N GLY A 137 18.56 -7.96 -11.28
CA GLY A 137 18.18 -7.27 -10.05
C GLY A 137 18.23 -5.74 -10.19
N VAL A 138 19.36 -5.20 -10.66
CA VAL A 138 19.51 -3.76 -10.91
C VAL A 138 18.48 -3.26 -11.93
N SER A 139 18.26 -4.00 -13.01
CA SER A 139 17.27 -3.61 -14.03
C SER A 139 15.85 -3.54 -13.45
N THR A 140 15.51 -4.47 -12.56
CA THR A 140 14.20 -4.56 -11.90
C THR A 140 14.02 -3.42 -10.89
N VAL A 141 15.03 -3.16 -10.06
CA VAL A 141 15.03 -2.08 -9.06
C VAL A 141 14.98 -0.69 -9.72
N ARG A 142 15.71 -0.50 -10.83
CA ARG A 142 15.62 0.74 -11.64
C ARG A 142 14.24 0.91 -12.25
N ALA A 143 13.66 -0.16 -12.81
CA ALA A 143 12.32 -0.11 -13.38
C ALA A 143 11.24 0.23 -12.33
N ALA A 144 11.45 -0.14 -11.06
CA ALA A 144 10.56 0.24 -9.96
C ALA A 144 10.69 1.71 -9.53
N GLY A 145 11.79 2.38 -9.85
CA GLY A 145 11.97 3.82 -9.64
C GLY A 145 13.24 4.23 -8.90
N PHE A 146 14.12 3.30 -8.53
CA PHE A 146 15.45 3.60 -7.99
C PHE A 146 16.46 3.80 -9.13
N GLN A 147 16.41 4.97 -9.76
CA GLN A 147 17.21 5.25 -10.97
C GLN A 147 18.73 5.20 -10.72
N ASP A 148 19.16 5.57 -9.51
CA ASP A 148 20.58 5.66 -9.15
C ASP A 148 21.18 4.32 -8.68
N CYS A 149 20.40 3.23 -8.66
CA CYS A 149 20.87 1.92 -8.22
C CYS A 149 21.94 1.37 -9.18
N THR A 150 23.12 1.04 -8.67
CA THR A 150 24.22 0.42 -9.41
C THR A 150 24.45 -1.03 -8.99
N GLN A 151 25.17 -1.80 -9.82
CA GLN A 151 25.54 -3.18 -9.49
C GLN A 151 26.38 -3.25 -8.23
N GLU A 152 27.39 -2.38 -8.10
CA GLU A 152 28.29 -2.30 -6.95
C GLU A 152 27.52 -2.00 -5.65
N GLN A 153 26.56 -1.07 -5.70
CA GLN A 153 25.71 -0.78 -4.54
C GLN A 153 24.87 -1.99 -4.15
N LEU A 154 24.20 -2.65 -5.10
CA LEU A 154 23.34 -3.79 -4.82
C LEU A 154 24.14 -4.98 -4.30
N GLU A 155 25.31 -5.25 -4.87
CA GLU A 155 26.24 -6.27 -4.42
C GLU A 155 26.73 -5.97 -2.99
N SER A 156 27.11 -4.72 -2.69
CA SER A 156 27.55 -4.32 -1.35
C SER A 156 26.46 -4.51 -0.29
N LEU A 157 25.20 -4.27 -0.64
CA LEU A 157 24.06 -4.49 0.25
C LEU A 157 23.85 -5.98 0.52
N VAL A 158 23.88 -6.82 -0.51
CA VAL A 158 23.72 -8.27 -0.35
C VAL A 158 24.89 -8.87 0.44
N GLU A 159 26.12 -8.42 0.18
CA GLU A 159 27.29 -8.88 0.92
C GLU A 159 27.28 -8.41 2.39
N ALA A 160 26.69 -7.24 2.67
CA ALA A 160 26.45 -6.78 4.04
C ALA A 160 25.39 -7.63 4.75
N LEU A 161 24.30 -7.99 4.06
CA LEU A 161 23.25 -8.86 4.59
C LEU A 161 23.77 -10.25 4.94
N GLY A 162 24.57 -10.86 4.05
CA GLY A 162 25.20 -12.16 4.33
C GLY A 162 26.17 -12.14 5.51
N ARG A 163 26.75 -10.97 5.86
CA ARG A 163 27.59 -10.82 7.06
C ARG A 163 26.77 -10.68 8.34
N ASP A 164 25.61 -10.01 8.29
CA ASP A 164 24.74 -9.82 9.45
C ASP A 164 23.85 -11.06 9.74
N GLU A 165 23.54 -11.89 8.75
CA GLU A 165 22.93 -13.23 8.94
C GLU A 165 23.77 -14.11 9.88
N GLY A 166 25.10 -13.97 9.85
CA GLY A 166 26.01 -14.66 10.77
C GLY A 166 26.06 -14.07 12.19
N ARG A 167 25.53 -12.86 12.42
CA ARG A 167 25.71 -12.10 13.67
C ARG A 167 24.51 -12.16 14.62
N LEU A 168 23.34 -12.60 14.14
CA LEU A 168 22.09 -12.72 14.92
C LEU A 168 21.89 -14.13 15.52
N GLY A 169 22.96 -14.92 15.67
CA GLY A 169 22.98 -16.30 16.15
C GLY A 169 22.57 -16.53 17.62
N LEU A 170 21.34 -16.15 18.00
CA LEU A 170 20.70 -16.57 19.25
C LEU A 170 19.89 -17.87 19.11
N TYR A 171 19.85 -18.48 17.92
CA TYR A 171 19.29 -19.82 17.67
C TYR A 171 20.14 -20.57 16.63
N ASP A 172 21.06 -21.39 17.11
CA ASP A 172 21.96 -22.23 16.29
C ASP A 172 21.17 -23.41 15.72
N GLY A 173 20.62 -23.24 14.52
CA GLY A 173 19.97 -24.30 13.74
C GLY A 173 20.22 -24.07 12.23
N PRO A 174 20.47 -25.12 11.44
CA PRO A 174 20.85 -25.02 10.02
C PRO A 174 19.75 -24.50 9.07
N GLU A 175 18.62 -24.00 9.60
CA GLU A 175 17.43 -23.57 8.87
C GLU A 175 17.14 -22.05 9.01
N CYS A 176 18.02 -21.27 9.67
CA CYS A 176 17.72 -19.88 10.05
C CYS A 176 18.43 -18.81 9.22
N CYS A 177 19.14 -19.16 8.14
CA CYS A 177 19.91 -18.22 7.32
C CYS A 177 19.11 -17.09 6.65
N GLY A 178 17.79 -16.98 6.84
CA GLY A 178 16.95 -15.93 6.25
C GLY A 178 15.93 -15.28 7.17
N ALA A 179 16.02 -15.48 8.50
CA ALA A 179 14.98 -15.00 9.43
C ALA A 179 14.85 -13.46 9.46
N ALA A 180 15.97 -12.73 9.47
CA ALA A 180 15.97 -11.26 9.46
C ALA A 180 15.35 -10.71 8.17
N LEU A 181 15.76 -11.26 7.03
CA LEU A 181 15.30 -10.87 5.71
C LEU A 181 13.83 -11.27 5.47
N SER A 182 13.39 -12.38 6.07
CA SER A 182 11.97 -12.76 6.09
C SER A 182 11.12 -11.77 6.87
N ILE A 183 11.60 -11.25 8.00
CA ILE A 183 10.87 -10.22 8.77
C ILE A 183 10.74 -8.94 7.94
N GLU A 184 11.84 -8.45 7.35
CA GLU A 184 11.83 -7.26 6.49
C GLU A 184 10.91 -7.42 5.28
N LEU A 185 10.89 -8.60 4.66
CA LEU A 185 9.95 -8.92 3.58
C LEU A 185 8.50 -8.78 4.01
N HIS A 186 8.13 -9.32 5.18
CA HIS A 186 6.77 -9.20 5.69
C HIS A 186 6.43 -7.73 6.00
N GLU A 187 7.34 -7.00 6.63
CA GLU A 187 7.15 -5.58 6.95
C GLU A 187 6.92 -4.72 5.69
N ALA A 188 7.66 -4.99 4.62
CA ALA A 188 7.52 -4.27 3.35
C ALA A 188 6.26 -4.68 2.56
N LEU A 189 5.91 -5.97 2.54
CA LEU A 189 4.89 -6.52 1.65
C LEU A 189 3.47 -6.57 2.25
N GLU A 190 3.33 -6.83 3.55
CA GLU A 190 2.02 -7.01 4.18
C GLU A 190 1.15 -5.75 4.13
N PRO A 191 1.68 -4.54 4.39
CA PRO A 191 0.92 -3.30 4.23
C PRO A 191 0.48 -3.04 2.78
N LEU A 192 1.23 -3.53 1.79
CA LEU A 192 0.87 -3.40 0.38
C LEU A 192 -0.19 -4.40 -0.06
N ALA A 193 -0.17 -5.61 0.50
CA ALA A 193 -1.02 -6.71 0.08
C ALA A 193 -2.52 -6.38 0.16
N VAL A 194 -2.93 -5.53 1.11
CA VAL A 194 -4.33 -5.10 1.27
C VAL A 194 -4.77 -4.05 0.25
N HIS A 195 -3.82 -3.34 -0.35
CA HIS A 195 -4.09 -2.26 -1.32
C HIS A 195 -3.87 -2.70 -2.77
N LEU A 196 -3.20 -3.84 -2.99
CA LEU A 196 -2.90 -4.37 -4.32
C LEU A 196 -4.02 -5.28 -4.84
N ALA A 197 -4.42 -5.04 -6.09
CA ALA A 197 -5.23 -6.00 -6.84
C ALA A 197 -4.42 -7.27 -7.17
N GLY A 198 -5.10 -8.40 -7.41
CA GLY A 198 -4.50 -9.69 -7.76
C GLY A 198 -3.32 -9.60 -8.75
N PRO A 199 -3.50 -9.01 -9.94
CA PRO A 199 -2.42 -8.87 -10.93
C PRO A 199 -1.21 -8.07 -10.44
N GLY A 200 -1.42 -7.10 -9.54
CA GLY A 200 -0.33 -6.33 -8.94
C GLY A 200 0.53 -7.17 -8.00
N ARG A 201 -0.11 -8.04 -7.20
CA ARG A 201 0.58 -9.01 -6.33
C ARG A 201 1.37 -10.02 -7.16
N GLU A 202 0.76 -10.56 -8.21
CA GLU A 202 1.46 -11.44 -9.16
C GLU A 202 2.67 -10.77 -9.81
N SER A 203 2.58 -9.48 -10.14
CA SER A 203 3.68 -8.75 -10.79
C SER A 203 4.92 -8.67 -9.91
N ILE A 204 4.76 -8.43 -8.60
CA ILE A 204 5.87 -8.38 -7.64
C ILE A 204 6.55 -9.75 -7.54
N LEU A 205 5.77 -10.82 -7.41
CA LEU A 205 6.32 -12.19 -7.37
C LEU A 205 7.05 -12.54 -8.68
N ARG A 206 6.47 -12.21 -9.84
CA ARG A 206 7.10 -12.45 -11.15
C ARG A 206 8.40 -11.66 -11.33
N GLN A 207 8.54 -10.49 -10.73
CA GLN A 207 9.78 -9.71 -10.75
C GLN A 207 10.89 -10.45 -9.99
N GLY A 208 10.63 -10.90 -8.76
CA GLY A 208 11.60 -11.72 -8.01
C GLY A 208 11.97 -13.01 -8.74
N ALA A 209 10.98 -13.70 -9.30
CA ALA A 209 11.19 -14.93 -10.07
C ALA A 209 12.07 -14.73 -11.33
N ARG A 210 11.99 -13.57 -11.99
CA ARG A 210 12.86 -13.25 -13.13
C ARG A 210 14.30 -13.02 -12.71
N ILE A 211 14.54 -12.45 -11.53
CA ILE A 211 15.89 -12.28 -10.98
C ILE A 211 16.50 -13.66 -10.71
N ALA A 212 15.76 -14.55 -10.02
CA ALA A 212 16.18 -15.92 -9.71
C ALA A 212 16.40 -16.82 -10.94
N LEU A 213 15.77 -16.51 -12.09
CA LEU A 213 15.97 -17.26 -13.33
C LEU A 213 17.12 -16.74 -14.19
N ALA A 214 17.69 -15.59 -13.85
CA ALA A 214 18.68 -14.93 -14.70
C ALA A 214 20.03 -15.66 -14.70
N ASP A 215 20.34 -16.44 -13.68
CA ASP A 215 21.56 -17.23 -13.54
C ASP A 215 21.36 -18.74 -13.72
N GLY A 216 20.11 -19.21 -13.76
CA GLY A 216 19.83 -20.61 -14.03
C GLY A 216 18.45 -21.10 -13.56
N PRO A 217 18.27 -22.41 -13.39
CA PRO A 217 17.06 -22.96 -12.79
C PRO A 217 17.00 -22.64 -11.29
N TYR A 218 15.80 -22.36 -10.79
CA TYR A 218 15.57 -22.04 -9.37
C TYR A 218 16.22 -23.05 -8.40
N ILE A 219 17.04 -22.55 -7.48
CA ILE A 219 17.58 -23.34 -6.37
C ILE A 219 16.60 -23.41 -5.18
N PRO A 220 16.77 -24.37 -4.23
CA PRO A 220 15.86 -24.49 -3.09
C PRO A 220 15.72 -23.21 -2.24
N ALA A 221 16.83 -22.50 -2.01
CA ALA A 221 16.84 -21.27 -1.21
C ALA A 221 16.00 -20.15 -1.85
N GLU A 222 16.11 -19.96 -3.17
CA GLU A 222 15.30 -18.96 -3.89
C GLU A 222 13.81 -19.31 -3.88
N ARG A 223 13.48 -20.60 -3.98
CA ARG A 223 12.08 -21.07 -3.92
C ARG A 223 11.46 -20.79 -2.56
N GLU A 224 12.23 -20.95 -1.49
CA GLU A 224 11.80 -20.63 -0.14
C GLU A 224 11.53 -19.13 0.02
N VAL A 225 12.45 -18.28 -0.44
CA VAL A 225 12.25 -16.82 -0.44
C VAL A 225 11.02 -16.43 -1.26
N LEU A 226 10.85 -16.97 -2.47
CA LEU A 226 9.70 -16.67 -3.32
C LEU A 226 8.37 -17.18 -2.71
N ALA A 227 8.39 -18.29 -1.97
CA ALA A 227 7.25 -18.74 -1.19
C ALA A 227 6.92 -17.76 -0.04
N THR A 228 7.93 -17.26 0.67
CA THR A 228 7.76 -16.22 1.72
C THR A 228 7.18 -14.94 1.14
N VAL A 229 7.67 -14.49 -0.02
CA VAL A 229 7.12 -13.33 -0.76
C VAL A 229 5.64 -13.57 -1.12
N GLY A 230 5.31 -14.75 -1.64
CA GLY A 230 3.93 -15.13 -1.97
C GLY A 230 3.01 -15.12 -0.74
N ALA A 231 3.49 -15.65 0.39
CA ALA A 231 2.75 -15.66 1.65
C ALA A 231 2.50 -14.23 2.17
N ALA A 232 3.52 -13.37 2.16
CA ALA A 232 3.39 -11.97 2.57
C ALA A 232 2.43 -11.17 1.64
N LEU A 233 2.36 -11.54 0.36
CA LEU A 233 1.40 -11.01 -0.61
C LEU A 233 0.00 -11.65 -0.52
N ARG A 234 -0.24 -12.55 0.45
CA ARG A 234 -1.52 -13.25 0.66
C ARG A 234 -1.95 -14.05 -0.58
N MET A 235 -1.00 -14.75 -1.19
CA MET A 235 -1.19 -15.70 -2.29
C MET A 235 -1.17 -17.12 -1.74
N ASP A 236 -1.92 -18.04 -2.34
CA ASP A 236 -1.85 -19.45 -1.94
C ASP A 236 -0.64 -20.17 -2.58
N THR A 237 -0.23 -21.30 -1.99
CA THR A 237 0.95 -22.04 -2.44
C THR A 237 0.81 -22.54 -3.88
N ASP A 238 -0.40 -22.89 -4.31
CA ASP A 238 -0.65 -23.37 -5.68
C ASP A 238 -0.56 -22.23 -6.69
N GLU A 239 -1.03 -21.04 -6.33
CA GLU A 239 -0.92 -19.80 -7.09
C GLU A 239 0.56 -19.44 -7.29
N VAL A 240 1.34 -19.46 -6.21
CA VAL A 240 2.79 -19.23 -6.28
C VAL A 240 3.45 -20.26 -7.21
N ALA A 241 3.18 -21.55 -7.03
CA ALA A 241 3.77 -22.60 -7.88
C ALA A 241 3.40 -22.44 -9.37
N ARG A 242 2.13 -22.10 -9.67
CA ARG A 242 1.67 -21.80 -11.04
C ARG A 242 2.39 -20.59 -11.63
N LEU A 243 2.60 -19.55 -10.84
CA LEU A 243 3.30 -18.34 -11.30
C LEU A 243 4.77 -18.61 -11.57
N LEU A 244 5.47 -19.29 -10.65
CA LEU A 244 6.89 -19.60 -10.80
C LEU A 244 7.17 -20.50 -12.02
N SER A 245 6.27 -21.44 -12.32
CA SER A 245 6.37 -22.30 -13.51
C SER A 245 6.02 -21.58 -14.83
N ALA A 246 5.26 -20.49 -14.77
CA ALA A 246 4.89 -19.70 -15.95
C ALA A 246 5.96 -18.67 -16.36
N VAL A 247 6.83 -18.25 -15.41
CA VAL A 247 7.93 -17.33 -15.72
C VAL A 247 8.99 -18.06 -16.55
N ARG A 248 9.45 -17.40 -17.60
CA ARG A 248 10.54 -17.87 -18.46
C ARG A 248 11.74 -16.96 -18.28
N ALA A 249 12.94 -17.54 -18.42
CA ALA A 249 14.17 -16.76 -18.53
C ALA A 249 14.05 -15.78 -19.72
N PRO A 250 14.62 -14.57 -19.58
CA PRO A 250 14.58 -13.54 -20.63
C PRO A 250 15.29 -13.95 -21.92
#